data_AF-A0A1V6IEA8-F1
#
_entry.id   AF-A0A1V6IEA8-F1
#
_cell.length_a   1.000
_cell.length_b   1.000
_cell.length_c   1.000
_cell.angle_alpha   90.00
_cell.angle_beta   90.00
_cell.angle_gamma   90.00
#
_symmetry.space_group_name_H-M   'P 1'
#
loop_
_entity.id
_entity.type
_entity.pdbx_description
1 polymer ?
#
loop_
_entity_poly.entity_id
_entity_poly.type
_entity_poly.pdbx_seq_one_letter_code
_entity_poly.pdbx_strand_id
1 'polypeptide(L)'
;MSAVAYKYDEIKALGVQVLAMSTDSRFVHKIWQENELSKMVPGGVPFPILSDAGGLIGKVYGIYDDEAGVDIRGRFIIDPDGIIQAMEVLTPPVGRNIAEFIRQVKAFQHVRATGEATPSGWQPGKPTLTPGPDLVGTVWKVWKPEMAF
;
A
#
# COMPACT_ATOMS: atom_id res chain seq x y z
N MET A 1 -2.02 -9.67 -5.83
CA MET A 1 -2.39 -8.77 -6.95
C MET A 1 -3.88 -8.81 -7.24
N SER A 2 -4.48 -9.98 -7.43
CA SER A 2 -5.94 -10.15 -7.62
C SER A 2 -6.80 -9.47 -6.54
N ALA A 3 -6.43 -9.57 -5.27
CA ALA A 3 -7.14 -8.87 -4.18
C ALA A 3 -7.11 -7.34 -4.32
N VAL A 4 -6.02 -6.78 -4.87
CA VAL A 4 -5.92 -5.34 -5.16
C VAL A 4 -6.83 -4.98 -6.33
N ALA A 5 -6.84 -5.80 -7.38
CA ALA A 5 -7.71 -5.63 -8.54
C ALA A 5 -9.20 -5.71 -8.16
N TYR A 6 -9.57 -6.63 -7.28
CA TYR A 6 -10.94 -6.76 -6.77
C TYR A 6 -11.40 -5.51 -5.99
N LYS A 7 -10.47 -4.79 -5.34
CA LYS A 7 -10.74 -3.55 -4.60
C LYS A 7 -10.37 -2.29 -5.39
N TYR A 8 -10.08 -2.41 -6.69
CA TYR A 8 -9.51 -1.31 -7.45
C TYR A 8 -10.44 -0.10 -7.55
N ASP A 9 -11.75 -0.29 -7.67
CA ASP A 9 -12.69 0.83 -7.73
C ASP A 9 -12.70 1.65 -6.44
N GLU A 10 -12.56 1.01 -5.28
CA GLU A 10 -12.40 1.72 -4.00
C GLU A 10 -11.08 2.51 -3.97
N ILE A 11 -9.98 1.90 -4.42
CA ILE A 11 -8.66 2.54 -4.46
C ILE A 11 -8.66 3.73 -5.43
N LYS A 12 -9.29 3.56 -6.60
CA LYS A 12 -9.43 4.59 -7.63
C LYS A 12 -10.30 5.75 -7.15
N ALA A 13 -11.38 5.47 -6.41
CA ALA A 13 -12.22 6.50 -5.80
C ALA A 13 -11.47 7.36 -4.76
N LEU A 14 -10.41 6.81 -4.15
CA LEU A 14 -9.49 7.57 -3.29
C LEU A 14 -8.47 8.39 -4.09
N GLY A 15 -8.50 8.39 -5.42
CA GLY A 15 -7.53 9.10 -6.25
C GLY A 15 -6.13 8.47 -6.25
N VAL A 16 -6.02 7.18 -5.91
CA VAL A 16 -4.74 6.46 -5.87
C VAL A 16 -4.51 5.66 -7.15
N GLN A 17 -3.30 5.76 -7.70
CA GLN A 17 -2.82 4.89 -8.76
C GLN A 17 -2.09 3.68 -8.18
N VAL A 18 -2.28 2.52 -8.80
CA VAL A 18 -1.61 1.27 -8.42
C VAL A 18 -0.63 0.88 -9.51
N LEU A 19 0.59 0.54 -9.12
CA LEU A 19 1.61 -0.03 -9.99
C LEU A 19 2.04 -1.36 -9.38
N ALA A 20 1.80 -2.46 -10.08
CA ALA A 20 2.39 -3.75 -9.74
C ALA A 20 3.72 -3.90 -10.47
N MET A 21 4.67 -4.65 -9.91
CA MET A 21 5.99 -4.83 -10.50
C MET A 21 6.57 -6.18 -10.06
N SER A 22 7.35 -6.80 -10.93
CA SER A 22 8.26 -7.90 -10.62
C SER A 22 9.42 -7.90 -11.62
N THR A 23 10.38 -8.80 -11.41
CA THR A 23 11.52 -9.02 -12.30
C THR A 23 11.14 -9.74 -13.60
N ASP A 24 9.91 -10.21 -13.74
CA ASP A 24 9.41 -10.86 -14.94
C ASP A 24 9.31 -9.89 -16.12
N SER A 25 9.41 -10.42 -17.34
CA SER A 25 9.22 -9.63 -18.55
C SER A 25 7.75 -9.24 -18.76
N ARG A 26 7.51 -8.13 -19.47
CA ARG A 26 6.17 -7.74 -19.94
C ARG A 26 5.42 -8.83 -20.74
N PHE A 27 6.16 -9.75 -21.38
CA PHE A 27 5.56 -10.87 -22.10
C PHE A 27 4.97 -11.91 -21.14
N VAL A 28 5.68 -12.22 -20.04
CA VAL A 28 5.17 -13.06 -18.96
C VAL A 28 3.93 -12.42 -18.34
N HIS A 29 3.98 -11.10 -18.07
CA HIS A 29 2.82 -10.36 -17.54
C HIS A 29 1.58 -10.45 -18.44
N LYS A 30 1.75 -10.34 -19.76
CA LYS A 30 0.65 -10.49 -20.72
C LYS A 30 0.04 -11.89 -20.65
N ILE A 31 0.87 -12.93 -20.69
CA ILE A 31 0.41 -14.32 -20.61
C ILE A 31 -0.27 -14.61 -19.27
N TRP A 32 0.26 -14.07 -18.17
CA TRP A 32 -0.34 -14.19 -16.84
C TRP A 32 -1.70 -13.50 -16.75
N GLN A 33 -1.80 -12.29 -17.32
CA GLN A 33 -3.07 -11.56 -17.45
C GLN A 33 -4.10 -12.36 -18.24
N GLU A 34 -3.73 -12.88 -19.41
CA GLU A 34 -4.64 -13.59 -20.31
C GLU A 34 -5.08 -14.95 -19.74
N ASN A 35 -4.17 -15.69 -19.11
CA ASN A 35 -4.43 -17.09 -18.73
C ASN A 35 -4.84 -17.31 -17.28
N GLU A 36 -4.55 -16.38 -16.36
CA GLU A 36 -4.85 -16.55 -14.93
C GLU A 36 -5.65 -15.37 -14.38
N LEU A 37 -5.13 -14.15 -14.46
CA LEU A 37 -5.73 -13.00 -13.76
C LEU A 37 -7.12 -12.67 -14.29
N SER A 38 -7.34 -12.79 -15.61
CA SER A 38 -8.64 -12.65 -16.27
C SER A 38 -9.72 -13.62 -15.77
N LYS A 39 -9.31 -14.77 -15.21
CA LYS A 39 -10.20 -15.79 -14.64
C LYS A 39 -10.43 -15.57 -13.13
N MET A 40 -9.50 -14.91 -12.45
CA MET A 40 -9.60 -14.60 -11.02
C MET A 40 -10.41 -13.34 -10.75
N VAL A 41 -10.34 -12.35 -11.64
CA VAL A 41 -11.05 -11.08 -11.53
C VAL A 41 -11.69 -10.79 -12.88
N PRO A 42 -13.01 -10.51 -12.96
CA PRO A 42 -13.66 -10.14 -14.21
C PRO A 42 -12.93 -8.96 -14.89
N GLY A 43 -12.49 -9.14 -16.14
CA GLY A 43 -11.71 -8.14 -16.86
C GLY A 43 -10.20 -8.12 -16.55
N GLY A 44 -9.74 -8.98 -15.62
CA GLY A 44 -8.34 -9.10 -15.21
C GLY A 44 -7.87 -7.97 -14.30
N VAL A 45 -6.54 -7.77 -14.21
CA VAL A 45 -5.97 -6.66 -13.45
C VAL A 45 -6.16 -5.33 -14.21
N PRO A 46 -6.79 -4.30 -13.58
CA PRO A 46 -7.16 -3.05 -14.24
C PRO A 46 -6.10 -1.93 -14.12
N PHE A 47 -4.87 -2.27 -13.74
CA PHE A 47 -3.76 -1.33 -13.52
C PHE A 47 -2.43 -1.86 -14.09
N PRO A 48 -1.43 -1.00 -14.34
CA PRO A 48 -0.16 -1.42 -14.94
C PRO A 48 0.58 -2.48 -14.11
N ILE A 49 1.11 -3.49 -14.82
CA ILE A 49 2.07 -4.46 -14.30
C ILE A 49 3.41 -4.18 -14.99
N LEU A 50 4.33 -3.59 -14.24
CA LEU A 50 5.65 -3.15 -14.68
C LEU A 50 6.65 -4.32 -14.64
N SER A 51 7.68 -4.20 -15.47
CA SER A 51 8.80 -5.15 -15.54
C SER A 51 10.04 -4.45 -15.01
N ASP A 52 10.63 -4.99 -13.95
CA ASP A 52 11.94 -4.62 -13.42
C ASP A 52 12.98 -5.68 -13.84
N ALA A 53 13.09 -5.92 -15.14
CA ALA A 53 14.05 -6.88 -15.67
C ALA A 53 15.48 -6.45 -15.25
N GLY A 54 16.14 -7.29 -14.44
CA GLY A 54 17.45 -7.01 -13.85
C GLY A 54 17.43 -6.44 -12.43
N GLY A 55 16.25 -6.20 -11.85
CA GLY A 55 16.08 -5.92 -10.41
C GLY A 55 16.59 -4.56 -9.95
N LEU A 56 16.77 -3.61 -10.87
CA LEU A 56 17.38 -2.31 -10.54
C LEU A 56 16.46 -1.47 -9.68
N ILE A 57 15.16 -1.51 -9.93
CA ILE A 57 14.17 -0.78 -9.14
C ILE A 57 14.06 -1.44 -7.76
N GLY A 58 13.96 -2.77 -7.70
CA GLY A 58 13.97 -3.53 -6.45
C GLY A 58 15.18 -3.21 -5.57
N LYS A 59 16.37 -3.06 -6.17
CA LYS A 59 17.59 -2.65 -5.47
C LYS A 59 17.49 -1.25 -4.88
N VAL A 60 16.97 -0.28 -5.65
CA VAL A 60 16.76 1.10 -5.17
C VAL A 60 15.77 1.13 -4.00
N TYR A 61 14.73 0.30 -4.05
CA TYR A 61 13.73 0.19 -2.99
C TYR A 61 14.13 -0.76 -1.85
N GLY A 62 15.31 -1.38 -1.91
CA GLY A 62 15.85 -2.26 -0.87
C GLY A 62 15.09 -3.59 -0.71
N ILE A 63 14.44 -4.08 -1.77
CA ILE A 63 13.63 -5.31 -1.75
C ILE A 63 14.10 -6.37 -2.75
N TYR A 64 15.21 -6.16 -3.45
CA TYR A 64 15.74 -7.18 -4.35
C TYR A 64 16.54 -8.22 -3.58
N ASP A 65 16.27 -9.49 -3.84
CA ASP A 65 17.04 -10.63 -3.36
C ASP A 65 18.03 -11.05 -4.46
N ASP A 66 19.32 -10.75 -4.26
CA ASP A 66 20.38 -11.07 -5.22
C ASP A 66 20.61 -12.58 -5.39
N GLU A 67 20.32 -13.39 -4.36
CA GLU A 67 20.49 -14.85 -4.43
C GLU A 67 19.34 -15.48 -5.21
N ALA A 68 18.11 -15.04 -4.96
CA ALA A 68 16.92 -15.56 -5.62
C ALA A 68 16.63 -14.91 -6.98
N GLY A 69 17.21 -13.74 -7.27
CA GLY A 69 16.99 -13.00 -8.52
C GLY A 69 15.60 -12.38 -8.65
N VAL A 70 14.95 -12.05 -7.52
CA VAL A 70 13.57 -11.57 -7.47
C VAL A 70 13.39 -10.43 -6.47
N ASP A 71 12.33 -9.65 -6.66
CA ASP A 71 11.85 -8.73 -5.62
C ASP A 71 11.08 -9.50 -4.54
N ILE A 72 11.42 -9.30 -3.26
CA ILE A 72 10.57 -9.75 -2.14
C ILE A 72 9.31 -8.87 -2.06
N ARG A 73 8.37 -9.20 -1.15
CA ARG A 73 7.04 -8.56 -1.13
C ARG A 73 7.07 -7.15 -0.52
N GLY A 74 7.59 -6.18 -1.26
CA GLY A 74 7.55 -4.76 -0.92
C GLY A 74 6.28 -4.05 -1.40
N ARG A 75 5.73 -3.16 -0.57
CA ARG A 75 4.67 -2.20 -0.93
C ARG A 75 5.08 -0.82 -0.42
N PHE A 76 4.93 0.20 -1.27
CA PHE A 76 5.24 1.58 -0.94
C PHE A 76 4.02 2.46 -1.19
N ILE A 77 3.69 3.34 -0.26
CA ILE A 77 2.71 4.41 -0.43
C ILE A 77 3.51 5.69 -0.69
N ILE A 78 3.32 6.28 -1.87
CA ILE A 78 4.02 7.48 -2.32
C ILE A 78 2.98 8.58 -2.45
N ASP A 79 3.23 9.75 -1.85
CA ASP A 79 2.33 10.89 -1.90
C ASP A 79 2.49 11.72 -3.19
N PRO A 80 1.64 12.74 -3.43
CA PRO A 80 1.73 13.58 -4.62
C PRO A 80 3.04 14.37 -4.77
N ASP A 81 3.82 14.52 -3.70
CA ASP A 81 5.11 15.22 -3.73
C ASP A 81 6.28 14.24 -4.00
N GLY A 82 5.96 12.96 -4.24
CA GLY A 82 6.94 11.91 -4.51
C GLY A 82 7.59 11.34 -3.25
N ILE A 83 7.04 11.61 -2.06
CA ILE A 83 7.60 11.16 -0.80
C ILE A 83 6.99 9.82 -0.38
N ILE A 84 7.84 8.86 0.01
CA ILE A 84 7.38 7.59 0.58
C ILE A 84 6.82 7.86 1.99
N GLN A 85 5.51 7.70 2.16
CA GLN A 85 4.81 7.88 3.43
C GLN A 85 4.74 6.59 4.26
N ALA A 86 4.71 5.43 3.58
CA ALA A 86 4.75 4.13 4.25
C ALA A 86 5.38 3.08 3.36
N MET A 87 6.04 2.11 4.00
CA MET A 87 6.52 0.89 3.35
C MET A 87 6.15 -0.34 4.18
N GLU A 88 5.90 -1.45 3.50
CA GLU A 88 5.68 -2.77 4.11
C GLU A 88 6.49 -3.79 3.31
N VAL A 89 7.33 -4.55 4.01
CA VAL A 89 8.16 -5.60 3.41
C VAL A 89 7.86 -6.91 4.13
N LEU A 90 7.35 -7.89 3.40
CA LEU A 90 7.08 -9.23 3.91
C LEU A 90 7.95 -10.26 3.18
N THR A 91 8.41 -11.26 3.92
CA THR A 91 9.00 -12.45 3.32
C THR A 91 7.97 -13.21 2.46
N PRO A 92 8.38 -14.03 1.48
CA PRO A 92 7.48 -14.70 0.54
C PRO A 92 6.26 -15.48 1.10
N PRO A 93 6.29 -16.17 2.26
CA PRO A 93 5.17 -17.03 2.67
C PRO A 93 3.91 -16.26 3.13
N VAL A 94 4.01 -14.97 3.44
CA VAL A 94 2.88 -14.19 3.99
C VAL A 94 2.39 -13.16 2.98
N GLY A 95 1.08 -13.17 2.72
CA GLY A 95 0.40 -12.18 1.89
C GLY A 95 0.15 -10.87 2.63
N ARG A 96 0.20 -9.74 1.90
CA ARG A 96 -0.12 -8.41 2.43
C ARG A 96 -1.63 -8.24 2.64
N ASN A 97 -2.00 -7.43 3.63
CA ASN A 97 -3.40 -7.11 3.90
C ASN A 97 -3.85 -5.83 3.15
N ILE A 98 -4.81 -5.99 2.24
CA ILE A 98 -5.33 -4.86 1.45
C ILE A 98 -6.17 -3.88 2.27
N ALA A 99 -6.85 -4.36 3.32
CA ALA A 99 -7.64 -3.48 4.19
C ALA A 99 -6.73 -2.49 4.93
N GLU A 100 -5.55 -2.93 5.36
CA GLU A 100 -4.57 -2.04 6.01
C GLU A 100 -3.98 -1.03 5.02
N PHE A 101 -3.71 -1.42 3.78
CA PHE A 101 -3.32 -0.47 2.74
C PHE A 101 -4.35 0.65 2.57
N ILE A 102 -5.63 0.27 2.39
CA ILE A 102 -6.71 1.25 2.18
C ILE A 102 -6.88 2.14 3.41
N ARG A 103 -6.76 1.57 4.63
CA ARG A 103 -6.81 2.33 5.88
C ARG A 103 -5.67 3.36 5.94
N GLN A 104 -4.45 2.96 5.61
CA GLN A 104 -3.28 3.85 5.58
C GLN A 104 -3.45 4.97 4.56
N VAL A 105 -3.93 4.67 3.35
CA VAL A 105 -4.23 5.72 2.34
C VAL A 105 -5.21 6.75 2.90
N LYS A 106 -6.33 6.30 3.47
CA LYS A 106 -7.35 7.20 4.07
C LYS A 106 -6.75 8.03 5.22
N ALA A 107 -5.89 7.42 6.04
CA ALA A 107 -5.21 8.10 7.13
C ALA A 107 -4.25 9.19 6.62
N PHE A 108 -3.35 8.86 5.69
CA PHE A 108 -2.41 9.85 5.14
C PHE A 108 -3.11 10.97 4.38
N GLN A 109 -4.21 10.68 3.69
CA GLN A 109 -5.04 11.72 3.07
C GLN A 109 -5.67 12.65 4.12
N HIS A 110 -6.17 12.11 5.24
CA HIS A 110 -6.66 12.93 6.34
C HIS A 110 -5.55 13.80 6.93
N VAL A 111 -4.40 13.22 7.28
CA VAL A 111 -3.23 13.96 7.81
C VAL A 111 -2.84 15.09 6.86
N ARG A 112 -2.76 14.83 5.55
CA ARG A 112 -2.42 15.84 4.55
C ARG A 112 -3.46 16.97 4.46
N ALA A 113 -4.74 16.66 4.60
CA ALA A 113 -5.81 17.63 4.48
C ALA A 113 -5.98 18.51 5.73
N THR A 114 -5.68 17.99 6.92
CA THR A 114 -6.02 18.65 8.20
C THR A 114 -4.81 19.05 9.04
N GLY A 115 -3.65 18.40 8.83
CA GLY A 115 -2.50 18.51 9.74
C GLY A 115 -2.67 17.75 11.06
N GLU A 116 -3.78 17.04 11.25
CA GLU A 116 -4.00 16.20 12.43
C GLU A 116 -3.24 14.87 12.31
N ALA A 117 -2.92 14.25 13.45
CA ALA A 117 -2.38 12.90 13.49
C ALA A 117 -3.49 11.85 13.70
N THR A 118 -3.37 10.72 13.02
CA THR A 118 -4.27 9.57 13.15
C THR A 118 -3.67 8.54 14.11
N PRO A 119 -4.30 8.25 15.27
CA PRO A 119 -3.76 7.29 16.23
C PRO A 119 -3.83 5.83 15.75
N SER A 120 -3.32 4.89 16.55
CA SER A 120 -3.31 3.46 16.21
C SER A 120 -4.72 2.95 15.90
N GLY A 121 -4.84 2.17 14.82
CA GLY A 121 -6.11 1.60 14.36
C GLY A 121 -7.09 2.62 13.76
N TRP A 122 -6.73 3.90 13.62
CA TRP A 122 -7.64 4.93 13.15
C TRP A 122 -8.28 4.59 11.79
N GLN A 123 -9.57 4.90 11.70
CA GLN A 123 -10.40 4.83 10.50
C GLN A 123 -11.21 6.11 10.36
N PRO A 124 -11.72 6.46 9.16
CA PRO A 124 -12.56 7.64 8.97
C PRO A 124 -13.71 7.72 9.98
N GLY A 125 -13.89 8.91 10.56
CA GLY A 125 -14.89 9.18 11.60
C GLY A 125 -14.45 8.87 13.04
N LYS A 126 -13.28 8.26 13.24
CA LYS A 126 -12.69 8.09 14.59
C LYS A 126 -11.95 9.37 15.04
N PRO A 127 -11.82 9.60 16.36
CA PRO A 127 -11.06 10.73 16.88
C PRO A 127 -9.62 10.76 16.39
N THR A 128 -9.16 11.96 16.05
CA THR A 128 -7.78 12.29 15.67
C THR A 128 -7.09 13.06 16.80
N LEU A 129 -5.81 13.37 16.60
CA LEU A 129 -4.98 14.10 17.54
C LEU A 129 -4.48 15.39 16.88
N THR A 130 -4.80 16.55 17.43
CA THR A 130 -4.24 17.84 16.97
C THR A 130 -2.84 18.03 17.56
N PRO A 131 -1.75 17.95 16.77
CA PRO A 131 -0.40 18.02 17.31
C PRO A 131 -0.13 19.35 18.02
N GLY A 132 0.41 19.30 19.23
CA GLY A 132 0.76 20.48 20.01
C GLY A 132 1.26 20.15 21.42
N PRO A 133 1.81 21.14 22.16
CA PRO A 133 2.37 20.94 23.50
C PRO A 133 1.36 20.33 24.49
N ASP A 134 0.09 20.68 24.35
CA ASP A 134 -0.98 20.21 25.25
C ASP A 134 -1.23 18.71 25.17
N LEU A 135 -0.82 18.04 24.08
CA LEU A 135 -0.93 16.58 23.92
C LEU A 135 0.24 15.80 24.55
N VAL A 136 1.34 16.47 24.92
CA VAL A 136 2.52 15.81 25.48
C VAL A 136 2.17 15.15 26.81
N GLY A 137 2.21 13.82 26.86
CA GLY A 137 1.85 13.03 28.05
C GLY A 137 0.34 12.93 28.34
N THR A 138 -0.52 13.46 27.46
CA THR A 138 -1.97 13.55 27.71
C THR A 138 -2.83 12.94 26.60
N VAL A 139 -2.24 12.28 25.59
CA VAL A 139 -2.95 11.57 24.51
C VAL A 139 -4.08 10.66 25.03
N TRP A 140 -3.89 10.05 26.20
CA TRP A 140 -4.88 9.18 26.87
C TRP A 140 -6.24 9.86 27.13
N LYS A 141 -6.29 11.19 27.17
CA LYS A 141 -7.54 11.96 27.31
C LYS A 141 -8.41 11.92 26.06
N VAL A 142 -7.80 11.70 24.88
CA VAL A 142 -8.49 11.71 23.56
C VAL A 142 -8.56 10.32 22.96
N TRP A 143 -7.54 9.49 23.17
CA TRP A 143 -7.44 8.16 22.59
C TRP A 143 -7.11 7.11 23.66
N LYS A 144 -7.75 5.94 23.58
CA LYS A 144 -7.50 4.80 24.47
C LYS A 144 -7.19 3.53 23.66
N PRO A 145 -6.41 2.58 24.18
CA PRO A 145 -6.03 1.36 23.45
C PRO A 145 -7.20 0.56 22.89
N GLU A 146 -8.35 0.55 23.57
CA GLU A 146 -9.53 -0.18 23.11
C GLU A 146 -10.14 0.41 21.83
N MET A 147 -9.80 1.67 21.50
CA MET A 147 -10.24 2.34 20.28
C MET A 147 -9.45 1.93 19.04
N ALA A 148 -8.39 1.12 19.20
CA ALA A 148 -7.55 0.65 18.10
C ALA A 148 -8.21 -0.45 17.25
N PHE A 149 -9.29 -1.06 17.75
CA PHE A 149 -9.90 -2.26 17.20
C PHE A 149 -11.37 -2.04 16.83
#